data_AF-A0A7X7LD00-F1
#
_entry.id   AF-A0A7X7LD00-F1
#
_cell.length_a   1.000
_cell.length_b   1.000
_cell.length_c   1.000
_cell.angle_alpha   90.00
_cell.angle_beta   90.00
_cell.angle_gamma   90.00
#
_symmetry.space_group_name_H-M   'P 1'
#
loop_
_entity.id
_entity.type
_entity.pdbx_description
1 polymer ?
#
loop_
_entity_poly.entity_id
_entity_poly.type
_entity_poly.pdbx_seq_one_letter_code
_entity_poly.pdbx_strand_id
1 'polypeptide(L)'
;MKIGIVGMDLPEGKVKYHDHIVAELETKFQPKKTSFFFAEFVKDKIAECDAIAVLKPAALDLFILDMEKLEQRRDRAETEAEKAVMARALALLEQETPLCDGVFDEAEDSMIRAVSPLSVKPTVLFNETPGTDTVIKAALDKAGLSFFYTAGKPEVRSWLIRKGADIVTCAGKIHTDLARGFIRADIVKFKDLMTAHNLADAKAKGLVKTVERTYLIEEEDVIEIKFSV
;
A
#
# COMPACT_ATOMS: atom_id res chain seq x y z
N MET A 1 2.08 -4.69 7.06
CA MET A 1 2.77 -4.85 5.77
C MET A 1 4.21 -5.20 6.06
N LYS A 2 4.74 -6.26 5.46
CA LYS A 2 6.16 -6.64 5.53
C LYS A 2 6.89 -6.02 4.34
N ILE A 3 7.98 -5.33 4.59
CA ILE A 3 8.81 -4.69 3.58
C ILE A 3 10.20 -5.32 3.64
N GLY A 4 10.58 -6.00 2.56
CA GLY A 4 11.93 -6.52 2.39
C GLY A 4 12.89 -5.37 2.14
N ILE A 5 14.01 -5.29 2.86
CA ILE A 5 15.02 -4.22 2.68
C ILE A 5 16.32 -4.83 2.18
N VAL A 6 16.84 -4.32 1.06
CA VAL A 6 18.05 -4.82 0.39
C VAL A 6 19.07 -3.69 0.24
N GLY A 7 20.28 -3.90 0.75
CA GLY A 7 21.37 -2.91 0.72
C GLY A 7 21.18 -1.71 1.65
N MET A 8 20.11 -1.65 2.45
CA MET A 8 19.81 -0.52 3.34
C MET A 8 20.21 -0.81 4.80
N ASP A 9 20.76 0.20 5.47
CA ASP A 9 20.95 0.20 6.91
C ASP A 9 19.71 0.79 7.61
N LEU A 10 18.66 -0.01 7.70
CA LEU A 10 17.41 0.31 8.39
C LEU A 10 17.15 -0.70 9.52
N PRO A 11 16.38 -0.31 10.55
CA PRO A 11 16.02 -1.22 11.64
C PRO A 11 15.20 -2.39 11.13
N GLU A 12 15.39 -3.57 11.72
CA GLU A 12 14.57 -4.75 11.47
C GLU A 12 13.41 -4.85 12.47
N GLY A 13 12.31 -5.48 12.04
CA GLY A 13 11.11 -5.66 12.84
C GLY A 13 10.09 -4.53 12.67
N LYS A 14 9.19 -4.41 13.66
CA LYS A 14 8.04 -3.49 13.58
C LYS A 14 8.47 -2.05 13.77
N VAL A 15 8.20 -1.22 12.76
CA VAL A 15 8.42 0.22 12.77
C VAL A 15 7.09 0.94 12.65
N LYS A 16 6.89 1.91 13.53
CA LYS A 16 5.73 2.82 13.50
C LYS A 16 5.86 3.75 12.30
N TYR A 17 4.80 3.88 11.52
CA TYR A 17 4.69 4.90 10.48
C TYR A 17 4.20 6.21 11.09
N HIS A 18 4.97 7.29 10.94
CA HIS A 18 4.60 8.62 11.41
C HIS A 18 3.78 9.36 10.35
N ASP A 19 2.50 9.01 10.27
CA ASP A 19 1.55 9.71 9.42
C ASP A 19 1.18 11.08 10.03
N HIS A 20 1.50 12.16 9.30
CA HIS A 20 1.18 13.53 9.71
C HIS A 20 -0.32 13.76 9.92
N ILE A 21 -1.19 13.11 9.13
CA ILE A 21 -2.65 13.25 9.25
C ILE A 21 -3.11 12.69 10.60
N VAL A 22 -2.61 11.52 10.99
CA VAL A 22 -2.95 10.92 12.28
C VAL A 22 -2.47 11.80 13.44
N ALA A 23 -1.26 12.36 13.35
CA ALA A 23 -0.71 13.23 14.37
C ALA A 23 -1.51 14.54 14.54
N GLU A 24 -1.92 15.15 13.43
CA GLU A 24 -2.74 16.37 13.45
C GLU A 24 -4.17 16.10 13.94
N LEU A 25 -4.77 14.99 13.53
CA LEU A 25 -6.08 14.55 14.03
C LEU A 25 -6.02 14.21 15.52
N GLU A 26 -4.97 13.55 15.99
CA GLU A 26 -4.73 13.29 17.41
C GLU A 26 -4.67 14.58 18.21
N THR A 27 -3.88 15.55 17.74
CA THR A 27 -3.77 16.87 18.36
C THR A 27 -5.11 17.59 18.43
N LYS A 28 -5.89 17.54 17.34
CA LYS A 28 -7.19 18.20 17.23
C LYS A 28 -8.26 17.58 18.13
N PHE A 29 -8.37 16.25 18.11
CA PHE A 29 -9.48 15.54 18.76
C PHE A 29 -9.17 15.07 20.18
N GLN A 30 -7.89 15.03 20.57
CA GLN A 30 -7.41 14.53 21.86
C GLN A 30 -8.12 13.21 22.23
N PRO A 31 -8.01 12.18 21.38
CA PRO A 31 -8.79 10.96 21.54
C PRO A 31 -8.33 10.18 22.77
N LYS A 32 -9.19 9.29 23.26
CA LYS A 32 -8.79 8.33 24.31
C LYS A 32 -7.73 7.34 23.81
N LYS A 33 -7.65 7.14 22.50
CA LYS A 33 -6.73 6.21 21.85
C LYS A 33 -6.34 6.70 20.46
N THR A 34 -5.07 6.53 20.10
CA THR A 34 -4.59 6.74 18.73
C THR A 34 -4.00 5.43 18.22
N SER A 35 -4.51 4.96 17.09
CA SER A 35 -4.07 3.71 16.45
C SER A 35 -3.27 4.02 15.19
N PHE A 36 -1.97 3.72 15.26
CA PHE A 36 -1.02 3.95 14.18
C PHE A 36 -0.86 2.73 13.28
N PHE A 37 -0.42 2.97 12.05
CA PHE A 37 0.06 1.92 11.17
C PHE A 37 1.49 1.50 11.53
N PHE A 38 1.77 0.21 11.39
CA PHE A 38 3.10 -0.36 11.55
C PHE A 38 3.47 -1.16 10.31
N ALA A 39 4.67 -0.91 9.79
CA ALA A 39 5.32 -1.78 8.82
C ALA A 39 6.32 -2.67 9.56
N GLU A 40 6.64 -3.82 8.98
CA GLU A 40 7.68 -4.72 9.47
C GLU A 40 8.80 -4.76 8.44
N PHE A 41 10.00 -4.30 8.80
CA PHE A 41 11.16 -4.42 7.92
C PHE A 41 11.86 -5.76 8.13
N VAL A 42 12.22 -6.40 7.02
CA VAL A 42 12.84 -7.73 7.03
C VAL A 42 14.03 -7.71 6.07
N LYS A 43 15.23 -8.09 6.54
CA LYS A 43 16.42 -8.24 5.67
C LYS A 43 16.47 -9.63 5.03
N ASP A 44 16.01 -10.63 5.76
CA ASP A 44 15.91 -12.02 5.30
C ASP A 44 14.52 -12.35 4.76
N LYS A 45 14.35 -13.54 4.16
CA LYS A 45 13.01 -14.06 3.76
C LYS A 45 12.18 -13.07 2.92
N ILE A 46 12.83 -12.35 2.00
CA ILE A 46 12.19 -11.39 1.08
C ILE A 46 11.00 -12.01 0.31
N ALA A 47 11.05 -13.33 0.07
CA ALA A 47 9.96 -14.11 -0.51
C ALA A 47 8.64 -14.06 0.29
N GLU A 48 8.66 -13.74 1.59
CA GLU A 48 7.47 -13.59 2.45
C GLU A 48 6.97 -12.13 2.57
N CYS A 49 7.69 -11.17 1.99
CA CYS A 49 7.36 -9.75 2.11
C CYS A 49 6.25 -9.31 1.13
N ASP A 50 5.52 -8.25 1.48
CA ASP A 50 4.46 -7.66 0.66
C ASP A 50 5.01 -6.68 -0.39
N ALA A 51 6.14 -6.05 -0.09
CA ALA A 51 6.89 -5.14 -0.98
C ALA A 51 8.39 -5.23 -0.68
N ILE A 52 9.20 -4.64 -1.56
CA ILE A 52 10.65 -4.65 -1.47
C ILE A 52 11.18 -3.22 -1.67
N ALA A 53 12.10 -2.80 -0.82
CA ALA A 53 12.85 -1.55 -0.95
C ALA A 53 14.32 -1.90 -1.13
N VAL A 54 14.94 -1.39 -2.20
CA VAL A 54 16.30 -1.74 -2.59
C VAL A 54 17.11 -0.47 -2.80
N LEU A 55 18.33 -0.41 -2.27
CA LEU A 55 19.31 0.56 -2.75
C LEU A 55 19.79 0.14 -4.13
N LYS A 56 19.84 1.08 -5.08
CA LYS A 56 20.30 0.80 -6.45
C LYS A 56 21.65 0.09 -6.52
N PRO A 57 22.69 0.48 -5.74
CA PRO A 57 23.95 -0.28 -5.71
C PRO A 57 23.83 -1.77 -5.35
N ALA A 58 22.73 -2.18 -4.71
CA ALA A 58 22.43 -3.56 -4.32
C ALA A 58 21.26 -4.17 -5.12
N ALA A 59 20.82 -3.52 -6.22
CA ALA A 59 19.68 -3.99 -7.01
C ALA A 59 19.95 -5.37 -7.64
N LEU A 60 21.16 -5.57 -8.15
CA LEU A 60 21.56 -6.83 -8.78
C LEU A 60 21.59 -8.00 -7.80
N ASP A 61 21.84 -7.77 -6.51
CA ASP A 61 21.81 -8.82 -5.48
C ASP A 61 20.41 -9.45 -5.36
N LEU A 62 19.36 -8.66 -5.57
CA LEU A 62 17.99 -9.14 -5.63
C LEU A 62 17.67 -9.76 -7.00
N PHE A 63 18.03 -9.05 -8.07
CA PHE A 63 17.61 -9.40 -9.42
C PHE A 63 18.29 -10.66 -9.94
N ILE A 64 19.50 -10.99 -9.48
CA ILE A 64 20.18 -12.23 -9.89
C ILE A 64 19.35 -13.47 -9.56
N LEU A 65 18.66 -13.47 -8.41
CA LEU A 65 17.77 -14.57 -7.99
C LEU A 65 16.56 -14.75 -8.92
N ASP A 66 16.10 -13.65 -9.52
CA ASP A 66 15.00 -13.67 -10.48
C ASP A 66 15.49 -14.04 -11.87
N MET A 67 16.66 -13.54 -12.28
CA MET A 67 17.30 -13.88 -13.54
C MET A 67 17.54 -15.39 -13.65
N GLU A 68 18.11 -16.03 -12.62
CA GLU A 68 18.34 -17.48 -12.61
C GLU A 68 17.05 -18.29 -12.86
N LYS A 69 15.93 -17.89 -12.23
CA LYS A 69 14.63 -18.54 -12.42
C LYS A 69 14.07 -18.35 -13.82
N LEU A 70 14.18 -17.14 -14.35
CA LEU A 70 13.68 -16.79 -15.69
C LEU A 70 14.50 -17.47 -16.79
N GLU A 71 15.83 -17.54 -16.65
CA GLU A 71 16.71 -18.27 -17.58
C GLU A 71 16.36 -19.76 -17.60
N GLN A 72 16.24 -20.37 -16.42
CA GLN A 72 15.87 -21.78 -16.32
C GLN A 72 14.50 -22.05 -16.97
N ARG A 73 13.53 -21.13 -16.81
CA ARG A 73 12.21 -21.29 -17.43
C ARG A 73 12.28 -21.10 -18.94
N ARG A 74 12.97 -20.08 -19.43
CA ARG A 74 13.18 -19.79 -20.85
C ARG A 74 13.76 -21.00 -21.59
N ASP A 75 14.80 -21.62 -21.03
CA ASP A 75 15.50 -22.73 -21.68
C ASP A 75 14.64 -24.00 -21.78
N ARG A 76 13.65 -24.14 -20.90
CA ARG A 76 12.67 -25.24 -20.87
C ARG A 76 11.34 -24.91 -21.55
N ALA A 77 11.17 -23.69 -22.05
CA ALA A 77 9.92 -23.25 -22.66
C ALA A 77 9.73 -23.93 -24.02
N GLU A 78 8.55 -24.51 -24.23
CA GLU A 78 8.20 -25.23 -25.46
C GLU A 78 7.75 -24.29 -26.58
N THR A 79 7.26 -23.09 -26.22
CA THR A 79 6.72 -22.12 -27.16
C THR A 79 7.65 -20.93 -27.31
N GLU A 80 7.76 -20.42 -28.55
CA GLU A 80 8.53 -19.20 -28.82
C GLU A 80 7.92 -17.97 -28.13
N ALA A 81 6.61 -17.97 -27.91
CA ALA A 81 5.92 -16.92 -27.16
C ALA A 81 6.43 -16.84 -25.71
N GLU A 82 6.47 -17.97 -24.99
CA GLU A 82 6.98 -18.00 -23.62
C GLU A 82 8.46 -17.63 -23.55
N LYS A 83 9.29 -18.13 -24.49
CA LYS A 83 10.71 -17.72 -24.57
C LYS A 83 10.87 -16.21 -24.72
N ALA A 84 10.05 -15.59 -25.57
CA ALA A 84 10.10 -14.15 -25.79
C ALA A 84 9.70 -13.35 -24.54
N VAL A 85 8.70 -13.82 -23.77
CA VAL A 85 8.30 -13.20 -22.49
C VAL A 85 9.43 -13.28 -21.47
N MET A 86 10.03 -14.45 -21.28
CA MET A 86 11.14 -14.62 -20.34
C MET A 86 12.37 -13.79 -20.74
N ALA A 87 12.67 -13.70 -22.04
CA ALA A 87 13.76 -12.86 -22.54
C ALA A 87 13.50 -11.37 -22.30
N ARG A 88 12.28 -10.88 -22.49
CA ARG A 88 11.89 -9.50 -22.13
C ARG A 88 12.01 -9.23 -20.63
N ALA A 89 11.56 -10.16 -19.80
CA ALA A 89 11.67 -10.06 -18.34
C ALA A 89 13.15 -10.00 -17.90
N LEU A 90 14.02 -10.83 -18.47
CA LEU A 90 15.47 -10.79 -18.22
C LEU A 90 16.09 -9.44 -18.61
N ALA A 91 15.74 -8.93 -19.80
CA ALA A 91 16.27 -7.65 -20.27
C ALA A 91 15.90 -6.46 -19.37
N LEU A 92 14.75 -6.51 -18.67
CA LEU A 92 14.40 -5.51 -17.66
C LEU A 92 15.34 -5.59 -16.45
N LEU A 93 15.57 -6.80 -15.93
CA LEU A 93 16.42 -7.02 -14.77
C LEU A 93 17.88 -6.63 -15.03
N GLU A 94 18.40 -6.93 -16.23
CA GLU A 94 19.73 -6.51 -16.69
C GLU A 94 19.88 -4.98 -16.75
N GLN A 95 18.79 -4.26 -17.01
CA GLN A 95 18.71 -2.80 -16.97
C GLN A 95 18.35 -2.25 -15.58
N GLU A 96 18.52 -3.07 -14.53
CA GLU A 96 18.20 -2.73 -13.14
C GLU A 96 16.73 -2.28 -12.95
N THR A 97 15.81 -2.80 -13.78
CA THR A 97 14.38 -2.50 -13.69
C THR A 97 13.65 -3.69 -13.08
N PRO A 98 12.93 -3.53 -11.94
CA PRO A 98 12.20 -4.63 -11.33
C PRO A 98 11.03 -5.08 -12.21
N LEU A 99 10.66 -6.36 -12.15
CA LEU A 99 9.61 -6.92 -13.01
C LEU A 99 8.24 -6.28 -12.80
N CYS A 100 7.94 -5.75 -11.61
CA CYS A 100 6.71 -5.01 -11.35
C CYS A 100 6.58 -3.71 -12.15
N ASP A 101 7.66 -3.24 -12.78
CA ASP A 101 7.70 -2.04 -13.62
C ASP A 101 7.70 -2.38 -15.11
N GLY A 102 7.75 -3.68 -15.43
CA GLY A 102 7.60 -4.17 -16.78
C GLY A 102 6.18 -4.03 -17.30
N VAL A 103 6.05 -3.88 -18.62
CA VAL A 103 4.76 -3.89 -19.31
C VAL A 103 4.55 -5.28 -19.88
N PHE A 104 3.55 -5.98 -19.34
CA PHE A 104 3.14 -7.32 -19.73
C PHE A 104 1.62 -7.39 -19.79
N ASP A 105 1.07 -8.15 -20.75
CA ASP A 105 -0.36 -8.46 -20.75
C ASP A 105 -0.71 -9.52 -19.68
N GLU A 106 -2.00 -9.78 -19.46
CA GLU A 106 -2.46 -10.70 -18.41
C GLU A 106 -1.90 -12.13 -18.56
N ALA A 107 -1.73 -12.61 -19.78
CA ALA A 107 -1.19 -13.95 -20.04
C ALA A 107 0.32 -13.98 -19.78
N GLU A 108 1.05 -12.97 -20.24
CA GLU A 108 2.48 -12.79 -19.97
C GLU A 108 2.75 -12.68 -18.45
N ASP A 109 1.94 -11.88 -17.74
CA ASP A 109 2.03 -11.69 -16.29
C ASP A 109 1.83 -13.02 -15.54
N SER A 110 0.90 -13.85 -16.01
CA SER A 110 0.66 -15.19 -15.47
C SER A 110 1.89 -16.09 -15.62
N MET A 111 2.52 -16.08 -16.80
CA MET A 111 3.75 -16.86 -17.06
C MET A 111 4.90 -16.42 -16.16
N ILE A 112 5.11 -15.11 -16.02
CA ILE A 112 6.18 -14.56 -15.17
C ILE A 112 5.91 -14.90 -13.70
N ARG A 113 4.68 -14.77 -13.22
CA ARG A 113 4.33 -15.12 -11.83
C ARG A 113 4.50 -16.61 -11.53
N ALA A 114 4.32 -17.49 -12.53
CA ALA A 114 4.46 -18.93 -12.35
C ALA A 114 5.87 -19.35 -11.92
N VAL A 115 6.91 -18.59 -12.27
CA VAL A 115 8.29 -18.87 -11.81
C VAL A 115 8.59 -18.28 -10.43
N SER A 116 7.63 -17.57 -9.83
CA SER A 116 7.74 -16.90 -8.52
C SER A 116 9.01 -16.02 -8.38
N PRO A 117 9.23 -15.02 -9.26
CA PRO A 117 10.26 -14.01 -9.04
C PRO A 117 9.90 -13.17 -7.81
N LEU A 118 10.89 -12.50 -7.23
CA LEU A 118 10.74 -11.58 -6.12
C LEU A 118 10.28 -10.20 -6.60
N SER A 119 10.90 -9.68 -7.65
CA SER A 119 10.70 -8.30 -8.15
C SER A 119 9.38 -8.07 -8.90
N VAL A 120 8.53 -9.09 -9.06
CA VAL A 120 7.10 -8.91 -9.45
C VAL A 120 6.27 -8.31 -8.32
N LYS A 121 6.77 -8.39 -7.08
CA LYS A 121 6.20 -7.68 -5.94
C LYS A 121 6.49 -6.19 -6.10
N PRO A 122 5.66 -5.31 -5.49
CA PRO A 122 5.94 -3.89 -5.43
C PRO A 122 7.37 -3.61 -4.96
N THR A 123 8.24 -3.18 -5.89
CA THR A 123 9.67 -2.98 -5.65
C THR A 123 10.03 -1.53 -5.89
N VAL A 124 10.66 -0.89 -4.90
CA VAL A 124 11.07 0.52 -4.98
C VAL A 124 12.59 0.59 -4.93
N LEU A 125 13.17 1.29 -5.90
CA LEU A 125 14.61 1.54 -5.98
C LEU A 125 14.94 2.92 -5.42
N PHE A 126 15.91 3.00 -4.52
CA PHE A 126 16.38 4.24 -3.91
C PHE A 126 17.84 4.50 -4.25
N ASN A 127 18.19 5.77 -4.49
CA ASN A 127 19.58 6.16 -4.78
C ASN A 127 20.45 6.21 -3.51
N GLU A 128 19.84 6.53 -2.37
CA GLU A 128 20.47 6.63 -1.05
C GLU A 128 19.50 6.11 0.01
N THR A 129 20.00 5.74 1.20
CA THR A 129 19.15 5.21 2.28
C THR A 129 18.24 6.32 2.82
N PRO A 130 16.91 6.25 2.61
CA PRO A 130 16.00 7.26 3.13
C PRO A 130 15.56 6.90 4.56
N GLY A 131 14.82 7.79 5.21
CA GLY A 131 14.17 7.49 6.49
C GLY A 131 13.08 6.41 6.35
N THR A 132 12.76 5.73 7.47
CA THR A 132 11.79 4.63 7.51
C THR A 132 10.41 5.03 6.98
N ASP A 133 9.93 6.24 7.32
CA ASP A 133 8.62 6.72 6.86
C ASP A 133 8.58 6.92 5.34
N THR A 134 9.68 7.36 4.74
CA THR A 134 9.82 7.49 3.29
C THR A 134 9.77 6.12 2.61
N VAL A 135 10.45 5.11 3.16
CA VAL A 135 10.38 3.74 2.65
C VAL A 135 8.96 3.20 2.73
N ILE A 136 8.30 3.34 3.90
CA ILE A 136 6.94 2.84 4.12
C ILE A 136 5.98 3.49 3.13
N LYS A 137 6.03 4.81 2.99
CA LYS A 137 5.16 5.54 2.06
C LYS A 137 5.36 5.07 0.62
N ALA A 138 6.61 5.00 0.15
CA ALA A 138 6.89 4.59 -1.21
C ALA A 138 6.46 3.14 -1.50
N ALA A 139 6.67 2.23 -0.53
CA ALA A 139 6.23 0.84 -0.65
C ALA A 139 4.70 0.72 -0.71
N LEU A 140 3.98 1.48 0.12
CA LEU A 140 2.52 1.56 0.09
C LEU A 140 2.01 2.08 -1.26
N ASP A 141 2.58 3.17 -1.75
CA ASP A 141 2.24 3.77 -3.03
C ASP A 141 2.50 2.80 -4.19
N LYS A 142 3.68 2.15 -4.20
CA LYS A 142 4.03 1.13 -5.21
C LYS A 142 3.10 -0.07 -5.18
N ALA A 143 2.61 -0.43 -3.99
CA ALA A 143 1.63 -1.49 -3.82
C ALA A 143 0.19 -1.05 -4.16
N GLY A 144 -0.04 0.21 -4.58
CA GLY A 144 -1.39 0.71 -4.83
C GLY A 144 -2.25 0.71 -3.57
N LEU A 145 -1.64 1.00 -2.41
CA LEU A 145 -2.29 1.10 -1.12
C LEU A 145 -2.35 2.56 -0.67
N SER A 146 -3.38 2.90 0.09
CA SER A 146 -3.54 4.21 0.73
C SER A 146 -4.24 4.06 2.08
N PHE A 147 -4.38 5.18 2.79
CA PHE A 147 -5.14 5.25 4.03
C PHE A 147 -6.43 6.04 3.86
N PHE A 148 -7.45 5.62 4.58
CA PHE A 148 -8.53 6.51 5.03
C PHE A 148 -8.50 6.61 6.55
N TYR A 149 -9.25 7.56 7.09
CA TYR A 149 -9.18 7.89 8.50
C TYR A 149 -10.54 7.83 9.18
N THR A 150 -10.54 7.44 10.45
CA THR A 150 -11.65 7.68 11.38
C THR A 150 -11.14 8.55 12.51
N ALA A 151 -11.87 9.61 12.86
CA ALA A 151 -11.43 10.58 13.86
C ALA A 151 -12.57 11.02 14.78
N GLY A 152 -12.32 10.97 16.08
CA GLY A 152 -13.23 11.49 17.10
C GLY A 152 -12.69 11.26 18.51
N LYS A 153 -13.48 11.64 19.52
CA LYS A 153 -13.09 11.49 20.94
C LYS A 153 -12.72 10.05 21.35
N PRO A 154 -13.38 8.99 20.86
CA PRO A 154 -13.02 7.63 21.25
C PRO A 154 -11.67 7.20 20.66
N GLU A 155 -11.47 7.39 19.36
CA GLU A 155 -10.28 6.92 18.65
C GLU A 155 -9.98 7.80 17.43
N VAL A 156 -8.69 8.03 17.18
CA VAL A 156 -8.16 8.43 15.87
C VAL A 156 -7.40 7.25 15.29
N ARG A 157 -7.65 6.91 14.03
CA ARG A 157 -7.05 5.74 13.38
C ARG A 157 -6.94 5.90 11.87
N SER A 158 -5.79 5.47 11.34
CA SER A 158 -5.57 5.22 9.91
C SER A 158 -5.95 3.78 9.56
N TRP A 159 -6.64 3.60 8.44
CA TRP A 159 -7.07 2.30 7.93
C TRP A 159 -6.48 2.05 6.56
N LEU A 160 -5.67 0.99 6.45
CA LEU A 160 -5.01 0.64 5.19
C LEU A 160 -5.98 -0.03 4.22
N ILE A 161 -6.05 0.51 3.00
CA ILE A 161 -6.90 0.03 1.91
C ILE A 161 -6.15 -0.01 0.58
N ARG A 162 -6.71 -0.70 -0.41
CA ARG A 162 -6.30 -0.54 -1.81
C ARG A 162 -6.84 0.80 -2.31
N LYS A 163 -6.05 1.50 -3.13
CA LYS A 163 -6.50 2.74 -3.80
C LYS A 163 -7.75 2.43 -4.62
N GLY A 164 -8.77 3.27 -4.50
CA GLY A 164 -10.06 3.07 -5.15
C GLY A 164 -10.98 2.02 -4.52
N ALA A 165 -10.73 1.59 -3.27
CA ALA A 165 -11.68 0.75 -2.55
C ALA A 165 -13.02 1.48 -2.34
N ASP A 166 -14.13 0.77 -2.46
CA ASP A 166 -15.45 1.32 -2.19
C ASP A 166 -15.72 1.49 -0.69
N ILE A 167 -16.64 2.39 -0.35
CA ILE A 167 -16.97 2.73 1.04
C ILE A 167 -17.48 1.53 1.86
N VAL A 168 -18.17 0.55 1.25
CA VAL A 168 -18.66 -0.64 1.98
C VAL A 168 -17.51 -1.58 2.32
N THR A 169 -16.54 -1.74 1.40
CA THR A 169 -15.29 -2.44 1.68
C THR A 169 -14.52 -1.76 2.82
N CYS A 170 -14.45 -0.43 2.83
CA CYS A 170 -13.85 0.33 3.93
C CYS A 170 -14.61 0.16 5.26
N ALA A 171 -15.95 0.11 5.23
CA ALA A 171 -16.76 -0.22 6.40
C ALA A 171 -16.39 -1.59 6.97
N GLY A 172 -16.24 -2.59 6.10
CA GLY A 172 -15.85 -3.94 6.47
C GLY A 172 -14.46 -4.04 7.09
N LYS A 173 -13.54 -3.15 6.71
CA LYS A 173 -12.21 -3.03 7.35
C LYS A 173 -12.31 -2.55 8.79
N ILE A 174 -13.26 -1.67 9.09
CA ILE A 174 -13.52 -1.22 10.46
C ILE A 174 -14.18 -2.34 11.27
N HIS A 175 -15.29 -2.89 10.76
CA HIS A 175 -15.99 -4.02 11.36
C HIS A 175 -16.95 -4.66 10.34
N THR A 176 -17.09 -5.99 10.38
CA THR A 176 -17.95 -6.72 9.43
C THR A 176 -19.43 -6.33 9.51
N ASP A 177 -19.94 -6.03 10.71
CA ASP A 177 -21.33 -5.58 10.88
C ASP A 177 -21.60 -4.17 10.31
N LEU A 178 -20.59 -3.30 10.25
CA LEU A 178 -20.74 -1.99 9.59
C LEU A 178 -20.98 -2.15 8.09
N ALA A 179 -20.32 -3.12 7.44
CA ALA A 179 -20.54 -3.43 6.04
C ALA A 179 -21.93 -4.04 5.79
N ARG A 180 -22.36 -4.97 6.65
CA ARG A 180 -23.68 -5.62 6.55
C ARG A 180 -24.81 -4.61 6.74
N GLY A 181 -24.72 -3.81 7.80
CA GLY A 181 -25.71 -2.81 8.17
C GLY A 181 -25.54 -1.46 7.49
N PHE A 182 -24.66 -1.32 6.49
CA PHE A 182 -24.30 -0.04 5.90
C PHE A 182 -25.54 0.68 5.33
N ILE A 183 -25.78 1.90 5.81
CA ILE A 183 -26.83 2.80 5.28
C ILE A 183 -26.20 3.84 4.37
N ARG A 184 -25.21 4.58 4.90
CA ARG A 184 -24.50 5.67 4.22
C ARG A 184 -23.23 6.02 4.99
N ALA A 185 -22.36 6.83 4.40
CA ALA A 185 -21.23 7.43 5.12
C ALA A 185 -21.18 8.94 4.91
N ASP A 186 -20.72 9.65 5.93
CA ASP A 186 -20.34 11.05 5.83
C ASP A 186 -18.82 11.11 5.63
N ILE A 187 -18.39 11.75 4.56
CA ILE A 187 -16.99 11.90 4.15
C ILE A 187 -16.60 13.37 4.24
N VAL A 188 -15.45 13.66 4.81
CA VAL A 188 -14.84 15.00 4.81
C VAL A 188 -13.36 14.84 4.50
N LYS A 189 -12.80 15.76 3.71
CA LYS A 189 -11.35 15.81 3.52
C LYS A 189 -10.68 16.24 4.81
N PHE A 190 -9.52 15.64 5.10
CA PHE A 190 -8.69 16.00 6.25
C PHE A 190 -8.54 17.53 6.40
N LYS A 191 -8.10 18.20 5.33
CA LYS A 191 -7.91 19.65 5.30
C LYS A 191 -9.16 20.43 5.73
N ASP A 192 -10.33 20.04 5.24
CA ASP A 192 -11.59 20.70 5.56
C ASP A 192 -12.01 20.44 7.01
N LEU A 193 -11.81 19.20 7.49
CA LEU A 193 -12.07 18.85 8.89
C LEU A 193 -11.18 19.66 9.84
N MET A 194 -9.94 19.97 9.46
CA MET A 194 -9.06 20.80 10.28
C MET A 194 -9.61 22.22 10.50
N THR A 195 -10.40 22.76 9.55
CA THR A 195 -11.06 24.07 9.66
C THR A 195 -12.38 24.06 10.45
N ALA A 196 -12.92 22.88 10.75
CA ALA A 196 -14.16 22.69 11.51
C ALA A 196 -13.87 22.25 12.94
N HIS A 197 -14.78 22.45 13.89
CA HIS A 197 -14.59 21.97 15.27
C HIS A 197 -14.67 20.45 15.38
N ASN A 198 -15.54 19.83 14.58
CA ASN A 198 -15.76 18.39 14.50
C ASN A 198 -16.54 18.08 13.20
N LEU A 199 -16.86 16.81 12.97
CA LEU A 199 -17.58 16.40 11.76
C LEU A 199 -18.99 16.99 11.66
N ALA A 200 -19.69 17.20 12.78
CA ALA A 200 -21.02 17.81 12.78
C ALA A 200 -20.96 19.29 12.39
N ASP A 201 -19.95 20.03 12.87
CA ASP A 201 -19.68 21.41 12.45
C ASP A 201 -19.27 21.48 10.98
N ALA A 202 -18.41 20.56 10.51
CA ALA A 202 -18.05 20.45 9.09
C ALA A 202 -19.30 20.21 8.23
N LYS A 203 -20.23 19.38 8.70
CA LYS A 203 -21.50 19.11 8.03
C LYS A 203 -22.40 20.35 7.98
N ALA A 204 -22.51 21.08 9.09
CA ALA A 204 -23.27 22.33 9.13
C ALA A 204 -22.68 23.41 8.19
N LYS A 205 -21.36 23.40 7.98
CA LYS A 205 -20.65 24.27 7.03
C LYS A 205 -20.71 23.78 5.58
N GLY A 206 -21.37 22.66 5.28
CA GLY A 206 -21.47 22.11 3.93
C GLY A 206 -20.19 21.45 3.40
N LEU A 207 -19.23 21.15 4.27
CA LEU A 207 -17.94 20.54 3.90
C LEU A 207 -17.99 19.00 3.86
N VAL A 208 -19.09 18.40 4.31
CA VAL A 208 -19.28 16.95 4.36
C VAL A 208 -20.07 16.48 3.15
N LYS A 209 -19.57 15.45 2.48
CA LYS A 209 -20.27 14.71 1.45
C LYS A 209 -20.88 13.45 2.03
N THR A 210 -22.20 13.34 2.00
CA THR A 210 -22.88 12.08 2.31
C THR A 210 -22.87 11.20 1.08
N VAL A 211 -22.37 9.97 1.22
CA VAL A 211 -22.19 9.02 0.12
C VAL A 211 -22.96 7.73 0.35
N GLU A 212 -23.38 7.13 -0.76
CA GLU A 212 -23.97 5.80 -0.82
C GLU A 212 -22.89 4.74 -1.12
N ARG A 213 -23.33 3.49 -1.32
CA ARG A 213 -22.49 2.29 -1.31
C ARG A 213 -21.37 2.25 -2.36
N THR A 214 -21.49 2.97 -3.46
CA THR A 214 -20.57 2.87 -4.61
C THR A 214 -19.47 3.94 -4.61
N TYR A 215 -19.40 4.78 -3.58
CA TYR A 215 -18.38 5.81 -3.52
C TYR A 215 -16.99 5.18 -3.35
N LEU A 216 -16.07 5.56 -4.22
CA LEU A 216 -14.67 5.15 -4.15
C LEU A 216 -13.94 6.10 -3.20
N ILE A 217 -13.25 5.53 -2.23
CA ILE A 217 -12.49 6.29 -1.25
C ILE A 217 -11.28 6.92 -1.90
N GLU A 218 -11.09 8.19 -1.59
CA GLU A 218 -9.96 8.99 -2.03
C GLU A 218 -8.96 9.15 -0.89
N GLU A 219 -7.74 9.57 -1.23
CA GLU A 219 -6.73 9.88 -0.22
C GLU A 219 -7.23 11.00 0.71
N GLU A 220 -6.81 10.92 1.97
CA GLU A 220 -7.12 11.88 3.04
C GLU A 220 -8.60 11.98 3.43
N ASP A 221 -9.43 11.03 2.99
CA ASP A 221 -10.83 10.94 3.43
C ASP A 221 -10.92 10.56 4.91
N VAL A 222 -11.65 11.38 5.68
CA VAL A 222 -12.09 11.08 7.04
C VAL A 222 -13.55 10.65 6.99
N ILE A 223 -13.84 9.47 7.55
CA ILE A 223 -15.10 8.75 7.34
C ILE A 223 -15.86 8.60 8.66
N GLU A 224 -17.16 8.88 8.63
CA GLU A 224 -18.11 8.42 9.65
C GLU A 224 -19.22 7.59 9.01
N ILE A 225 -19.35 6.34 9.47
CA ILE A 225 -20.30 5.38 8.91
C ILE A 225 -21.61 5.40 9.68
N LYS A 226 -22.74 5.43 8.97
CA LYS A 226 -24.08 5.22 9.52
C LYS A 226 -24.55 3.83 9.13
N PHE A 227 -24.96 3.06 10.13
CA PHE A 227 -25.35 1.66 9.96
C PHE A 227 -26.53 1.32 10.89
N SER A 228 -27.25 0.27 10.56
CA SER A 228 -28.25 -0.37 11.42
C SER A 228 -28.05 -1.87 11.38
N VAL A 229 -28.08 -2.51 12.55
CA VAL A 229 -27.99 -3.96 12.73
C VAL A 229 -29.30 -4.46 13.31
#